data_AF-A0A9Q9IM00-F1
#
_entry.id   AF-A0A9Q9IM00-F1
#
_cell.length_a   1.000
_cell.length_b   1.000
_cell.length_c   1.000
_cell.angle_alpha   90.00
_cell.angle_beta   90.00
_cell.angle_gamma   90.00
#
_symmetry.space_group_name_H-M   'P 1'
#
loop_
_entity.id
_entity.type
_entity.pdbx_description
1 polymer ?
#
loop_
_entity_poly.entity_id
_entity_poly.type
_entity_poly.pdbx_seq_one_letter_code
_entity_poly.pdbx_strand_id
1 'polypeptide(L)'
;MSKVVRFGISIVVLLVLAGIGWYLNRDSAENAKVGDCLHEVKANELKIVECGGADAQYSVVGKVGNQDASVARDPNTTVCQAFPEATGLYWWGESGKKGDVLCFKEIKAA
;
A
#
# COMPACT_ATOMS: atom_id res chain seq x y z
N MET A 1 30.11 -20.71 -26.26
CA MET A 1 29.26 -19.57 -25.87
C MET A 1 30.15 -18.36 -25.55
N SER A 2 30.29 -17.44 -26.49
CA SER A 2 31.16 -16.26 -26.40
C SER A 2 30.81 -15.40 -25.18
N LYS A 3 31.82 -14.84 -24.51
CA LYS A 3 31.68 -14.03 -23.28
C LYS A 3 30.65 -12.89 -23.42
N VAL A 4 30.45 -12.40 -24.65
CA VAL A 4 29.49 -11.36 -25.05
C VAL A 4 28.02 -11.81 -24.89
N VAL A 5 27.70 -13.08 -25.20
CA VAL A 5 26.33 -13.63 -25.07
C VAL A 5 25.96 -13.83 -23.61
N ARG A 6 26.92 -14.22 -22.76
CA ARG A 6 26.71 -14.31 -21.31
C ARG A 6 26.50 -12.94 -20.67
N PHE A 7 27.21 -11.91 -21.12
CA PHE A 7 27.04 -10.54 -20.62
C PHE A 7 25.69 -9.93 -21.02
N GLY A 8 25.24 -10.16 -22.27
CA GLY A 8 23.93 -9.72 -22.74
C GLY A 8 22.78 -10.35 -21.95
N ILE A 9 22.84 -11.66 -21.68
CA ILE A 9 21.82 -12.36 -20.88
C ILE A 9 21.78 -11.84 -19.43
N SER A 10 22.94 -11.59 -18.80
CA SER A 10 22.97 -11.04 -17.44
C SER A 10 22.35 -9.65 -17.34
N ILE A 11 22.57 -8.78 -18.33
CA ILE A 11 21.96 -7.43 -18.34
C ILE A 11 20.45 -7.52 -18.48
N VAL A 12 19.95 -8.38 -19.38
CA VAL A 12 18.51 -8.58 -19.57
C VAL A 12 17.86 -9.11 -18.29
N VAL A 13 18.47 -10.10 -17.63
CA VAL A 13 17.97 -10.64 -16.35
C VAL A 13 17.94 -9.58 -15.25
N LEU A 14 18.98 -8.74 -15.14
CA LEU A 14 19.01 -7.66 -14.15
C LEU A 14 17.91 -6.61 -14.40
N LEU A 15 17.67 -6.23 -15.66
CA LEU A 15 16.61 -5.28 -16.01
C LEU A 15 15.21 -5.84 -15.72
N VAL A 16 14.99 -7.13 -15.97
CA VAL A 16 13.72 -7.80 -15.65
C VAL A 16 13.50 -7.85 -14.14
N LEU A 17 14.51 -8.23 -13.36
CA LEU A 17 14.41 -8.27 -11.90
C LEU A 17 14.17 -6.88 -11.30
N ALA A 18 14.86 -5.85 -11.81
CA ALA A 18 14.64 -4.46 -11.40
C ALA A 18 13.23 -3.97 -11.77
N GLY A 19 12.75 -4.31 -12.97
CA GLY A 19 11.39 -3.98 -13.42
C GLY A 19 10.30 -4.63 -12.57
N ILE A 20 10.48 -5.91 -12.21
CA ILE A 20 9.57 -6.63 -11.32
C ILE A 20 9.60 -6.01 -9.92
N GLY A 21 10.79 -5.70 -9.38
CA GLY A 21 10.91 -5.04 -8.07
C GLY A 21 10.22 -3.68 -8.02
N TRP A 22 10.33 -2.88 -9.09
CA TRP A 22 9.65 -1.60 -9.21
C TRP A 22 8.13 -1.76 -9.31
N TYR A 23 7.66 -2.69 -10.14
CA TYR A 23 6.24 -2.98 -10.32
C TYR A 23 5.58 -3.46 -9.01
N LEU A 24 6.23 -4.36 -8.28
CA LEU A 24 5.71 -4.89 -7.01
C LEU A 24 5.67 -3.83 -5.89
N ASN A 25 6.60 -2.86 -5.90
CA ASN A 25 6.66 -1.84 -4.86
C ASN A 25 5.75 -0.64 -5.13
N ARG A 26 5.36 -0.41 -6.40
CA ARG A 26 4.51 0.72 -6.78
C ARG A 26 3.15 0.67 -6.08
N ASP A 27 2.59 -0.52 -5.96
CA ASP A 27 1.23 -0.72 -5.46
C ASP A 27 1.18 -0.99 -3.95
N SER A 28 2.28 -0.81 -3.22
CA SER A 28 2.28 -0.92 -1.76
C SER A 28 1.42 0.19 -1.12
N ALA A 29 0.71 -0.13 -0.04
CA ALA A 29 -0.07 0.85 0.74
C ALA A 29 0.75 2.10 1.15
N GLU A 30 2.07 1.97 1.33
CA GLU A 30 2.96 3.11 1.59
C GLU A 30 2.88 4.22 0.52
N ASN A 31 2.68 3.83 -0.73
CA ASN A 31 2.58 4.76 -1.86
C ASN A 31 1.16 5.29 -2.08
N ALA A 32 0.18 4.82 -1.31
CA ALA A 32 -1.22 5.17 -1.50
C ALA A 32 -1.47 6.63 -1.15
N LYS A 33 -2.33 7.25 -1.95
CA LYS A 33 -2.76 8.64 -1.85
C LYS A 33 -4.27 8.69 -1.67
N VAL A 34 -4.75 9.84 -1.19
CA VAL A 34 -6.18 10.11 -1.13
C VAL A 34 -6.78 9.96 -2.54
N GLY A 35 -7.85 9.16 -2.65
CA GLY A 35 -8.49 8.79 -3.89
C GLY A 35 -8.04 7.44 -4.46
N ASP A 36 -6.94 6.85 -4.00
CA ASP A 36 -6.52 5.52 -4.44
C ASP A 36 -7.43 4.44 -3.85
N CYS A 37 -7.63 3.36 -4.61
CA CYS A 37 -8.38 2.21 -4.15
C CYS A 37 -7.45 1.09 -3.73
N LEU A 38 -7.85 0.36 -2.70
CA LEU A 38 -7.06 -0.69 -2.09
C LEU A 38 -7.79 -2.03 -2.19
N HIS A 39 -6.99 -3.08 -2.34
CA HIS A 39 -7.40 -4.47 -2.25
C HIS A 39 -6.61 -5.14 -1.14
N GLU A 40 -7.30 -5.87 -0.26
CA GLU A 40 -6.66 -6.71 0.74
C GLU A 40 -6.28 -8.04 0.12
N VAL A 41 -5.02 -8.18 -0.26
CA VAL A 41 -4.51 -9.42 -0.87
C VAL A 41 -4.33 -10.53 0.17
N LYS A 42 -4.07 -10.15 1.42
CA LYS A 42 -3.92 -11.03 2.60
C LYS A 42 -4.26 -10.24 3.85
N ALA A 43 -4.51 -10.94 4.96
CA ALA A 43 -4.75 -10.31 6.26
C ALA A 43 -3.67 -9.28 6.60
N ASN A 44 -4.06 -8.01 6.76
CA ASN A 44 -3.17 -6.87 7.00
C ASN A 44 -2.19 -6.52 5.85
N GLU A 45 -2.45 -6.95 4.62
CA GLU A 45 -1.67 -6.59 3.43
C GLU A 45 -2.58 -5.89 2.41
N LEU A 46 -2.53 -4.56 2.38
CA LEU A 46 -3.27 -3.73 1.42
C LEU A 46 -2.38 -3.36 0.23
N LYS A 47 -2.94 -3.44 -0.97
CA LYS A 47 -2.31 -3.00 -2.21
C LYS A 47 -3.20 -2.04 -2.98
N ILE A 48 -2.58 -1.07 -3.64
CA ILE A 48 -3.24 -0.14 -4.55
C ILE A 48 -3.72 -0.91 -5.78
N VAL A 49 -4.97 -0.67 -6.15
CA VAL A 49 -5.61 -1.24 -7.33
C VAL A 49 -6.40 -0.16 -8.06
N GLU A 50 -6.84 -0.48 -9.28
CA GLU A 50 -7.68 0.43 -10.06
C GLU A 50 -9.04 0.64 -9.40
N CYS A 51 -9.41 1.91 -9.18
CA CYS A 51 -10.72 2.28 -8.65
C CYS A 51 -11.83 1.94 -9.65
N GLY A 52 -12.63 0.92 -9.33
CA GLY A 52 -13.67 0.37 -10.21
C GLY A 52 -13.37 -1.04 -10.72
N GLY A 53 -12.16 -1.56 -10.48
CA GLY A 53 -11.83 -2.96 -10.69
C GLY A 53 -12.65 -3.86 -9.76
N ALA A 54 -12.84 -5.12 -10.16
CA ALA A 54 -13.60 -6.09 -9.36
C ALA A 54 -13.02 -6.32 -7.95
N ASP A 55 -11.72 -6.08 -7.80
CA ASP A 55 -10.93 -6.31 -6.59
C ASP A 55 -10.84 -5.08 -5.67
N ALA A 56 -11.33 -3.91 -6.10
CA ALA A 56 -11.31 -2.70 -5.29
C ALA A 56 -12.29 -2.81 -4.11
N GLN A 57 -11.76 -2.89 -2.89
CA GLN A 57 -12.54 -3.08 -1.66
C GLN A 57 -12.62 -1.81 -0.82
N TYR A 58 -11.53 -1.05 -0.77
CA TYR A 58 -11.43 0.17 0.03
C TYR A 58 -11.00 1.35 -0.83
N SER A 59 -11.29 2.57 -0.39
CA SER A 59 -10.80 3.81 -0.99
C SER A 59 -10.20 4.70 0.08
N VAL A 60 -8.99 5.22 -0.17
CA VAL A 60 -8.29 6.11 0.76
C VAL A 60 -8.97 7.48 0.75
N VAL A 61 -9.47 7.89 1.91
CA VAL A 61 -10.09 9.20 2.11
C VAL A 61 -9.17 10.19 2.83
N GLY A 62 -8.13 9.68 3.50
CA GLY A 62 -7.19 10.49 4.24
C GLY A 62 -5.85 9.81 4.46
N LYS A 63 -4.80 10.61 4.62
CA LYS A 63 -3.47 10.16 5.05
C LYS A 63 -2.98 11.06 6.18
N VAL A 64 -2.59 10.46 7.29
CA VAL A 64 -2.11 11.17 8.48
C VAL A 64 -0.76 10.61 8.87
N GLY A 65 0.27 11.45 8.78
CA GLY A 65 1.62 11.02 9.12
C GLY A 65 1.96 11.14 10.61
N ASN A 66 3.15 10.64 10.96
CA ASN A 66 3.77 10.80 12.28
C ASN A 66 2.95 10.19 13.44
N GLN A 67 2.35 9.02 13.20
CA GLN A 67 1.51 8.30 14.14
C GLN A 67 2.23 7.08 14.74
N ASP A 68 1.92 6.77 15.99
CA ASP A 68 2.44 5.57 16.65
C ASP A 68 1.71 4.30 16.17
N ALA A 69 2.40 3.16 16.12
CA ALA A 69 1.79 1.89 15.70
C ALA A 69 0.62 1.42 16.61
N SER A 70 0.50 1.95 17.83
CA SER A 70 -0.62 1.69 18.73
C SER A 70 -1.97 2.16 18.18
N VAL A 71 -1.99 3.18 17.31
CA VAL A 71 -3.25 3.70 16.72
C VAL A 71 -3.98 2.64 15.90
N ALA A 72 -3.26 1.67 15.33
CA ALA A 72 -3.84 0.56 14.59
C ALA A 72 -4.59 -0.45 15.48
N ARG A 73 -4.33 -0.42 16.79
CA ARG A 73 -4.91 -1.35 17.78
C ARG A 73 -5.89 -0.66 18.72
N ASP A 74 -6.00 0.67 18.64
CA ASP A 74 -6.89 1.46 19.48
C ASP A 74 -8.22 1.70 18.76
N PRO A 75 -9.34 1.07 19.20
CA PRO A 75 -10.65 1.29 18.59
C PRO A 75 -11.21 2.70 18.84
N ASN A 76 -10.63 3.46 19.77
CA ASN A 76 -11.06 4.83 20.08
C ASN A 76 -10.14 5.90 19.46
N THR A 77 -9.22 5.49 18.57
CA THR A 77 -8.27 6.42 17.97
C THR A 77 -8.98 7.53 17.20
N THR A 78 -8.47 8.76 17.35
CA THR A 78 -9.04 9.96 16.74
C THR A 78 -8.36 10.35 15.44
N VAL A 79 -7.37 9.55 14.98
CA VAL A 79 -6.50 9.90 13.85
C VAL A 79 -7.31 10.19 12.57
N CYS A 80 -8.40 9.45 12.35
CA CYS A 80 -9.24 9.60 11.17
C CYS A 80 -10.47 10.51 11.36
N GLN A 81 -10.62 11.19 12.50
CA GLN A 81 -11.81 12.02 12.79
C GLN A 81 -12.03 13.16 11.79
N ALA A 82 -10.97 13.66 11.15
CA ALA A 82 -11.08 14.68 10.10
C ALA A 82 -11.72 14.15 8.80
N PHE A 83 -11.85 12.83 8.66
CA PHE A 83 -12.38 12.15 7.49
C PHE A 83 -13.67 11.40 7.88
N PRO A 84 -14.84 12.06 7.84
CA PRO A 84 -16.10 11.47 8.33
C PRO A 84 -16.55 10.24 7.54
N GLU A 85 -16.04 10.07 6.32
CA GLU A 85 -16.30 8.90 5.49
C GLU A 85 -15.41 7.70 5.85
N ALA A 86 -14.36 7.87 6.66
CA ALA A 86 -13.45 6.80 7.01
C ALA A 86 -14.16 5.75 7.89
N THR A 87 -14.22 4.52 7.41
CA THR A 87 -14.77 3.37 8.14
C THR A 87 -13.67 2.48 8.72
N GLY A 88 -12.43 2.67 8.29
CA GLY A 88 -11.27 1.92 8.77
C GLY A 88 -9.99 2.72 8.63
N LEU A 89 -8.93 2.15 9.19
CA LEU A 89 -7.59 2.73 9.16
C LEU A 89 -6.53 1.64 8.99
N TYR A 90 -5.42 1.99 8.37
CA TYR A 90 -4.26 1.12 8.18
C TYR A 90 -3.01 1.91 8.50
N TRP A 91 -2.24 1.43 9.48
CA TRP A 91 -0.95 2.02 9.81
C TRP A 91 0.16 1.27 9.07
N TRP A 92 1.14 2.01 8.55
CA TRP A 92 2.39 1.43 8.06
C TRP A 92 3.58 2.26 8.55
N GLY A 93 4.67 1.56 8.80
CA GLY A 93 5.90 2.16 9.27
C GLY A 93 6.86 1.12 9.83
N GLU A 94 8.07 1.58 10.17
CA GLU A 94 9.06 0.73 10.83
C GLU A 94 8.69 0.50 12.30
N SER A 95 8.85 -0.73 12.78
CA SER A 95 8.59 -1.08 14.18
C SER A 95 9.40 -0.22 15.15
N GLY A 96 8.74 0.36 16.14
CA GLY A 96 9.36 1.26 17.12
C GLY A 96 9.59 2.69 16.62
N LYS A 97 9.19 3.03 15.38
CA LYS A 97 9.17 4.39 14.87
C LYS A 97 7.73 4.84 14.62
N LYS A 98 7.56 6.15 14.47
CA LYS A 98 6.32 6.72 13.97
C LYS A 98 6.20 6.42 12.48
N GLY A 99 5.00 6.05 12.08
CA GLY A 99 4.63 5.76 10.70
C GLY A 99 3.50 6.66 10.23
N ASP A 100 2.89 6.27 9.12
CA ASP A 100 1.75 6.95 8.56
C ASP A 100 0.50 6.08 8.71
N VAL A 101 -0.67 6.72 8.71
CA VAL A 101 -1.99 6.09 8.76
C VAL A 101 -2.76 6.46 7.50
N LEU A 102 -3.28 5.45 6.81
CA LEU A 102 -4.30 5.61 5.79
C LEU A 102 -5.65 5.49 6.46
N CYS A 103 -6.49 6.50 6.29
CA CYS A 103 -7.91 6.44 6.62
C CYS A 103 -8.63 6.05 5.33
N PHE A 104 -9.41 4.99 5.37
CA PHE A 104 -10.11 4.49 4.19
C PHE A 104 -11.58 4.22 4.49
N LYS A 105 -12.37 4.24 3.43
CA LYS A 105 -13.76 3.81 3.44
C LYS A 105 -13.90 2.52 2.66
N GLU A 106 -14.80 1.66 3.12
CA GLU A 106 -15.22 0.49 2.36
C GLU A 106 -16.08 0.94 1.17
N ILE A 107 -15.69 0.53 -0.03
CA ILE A 107 -16.43 0.81 -1.28
C ILE A 107 -17.11 -0.45 -1.84
N LYS A 108 -16.76 -1.61 -1.29
CA LYS A 108 -17.40 -2.88 -1.60
C LYS A 108 -17.42 -3.73 -0.32
N ALA A 109 -18.61 -4.19 0.06
CA ALA A 109 -18.74 -5.16 1.16
C ALA A 109 -17.95 -6.42 0.81
N ALA A 110 -17.02 -6.79 1.69
CA ALA A 110 -16.25 -8.04 1.58
C ALA A 110 -17.14 -9.29 1.63
#